data_AF-A0A0K0DPR7-F1
#
_entry.id   AF-A0A0K0DPR7-F1
#
_cell.length_a   1.000
_cell.length_b   1.000
_cell.length_c   1.000
_cell.angle_alpha   90.00
_cell.angle_beta   90.00
_cell.angle_gamma   90.00
#
_symmetry.space_group_name_H-M   'P 1'
#
loop_
_entity.id
_entity.type
_entity.pdbx_description
1 polymer ?
#
loop_
_entity_poly.entity_id
_entity_poly.type
_entity_poly.pdbx_seq_one_letter_code
_entity_poly.pdbx_strand_id
1 'polypeptide(L)'
;LYTSTMMLMFAILVSAKQYVGHPIECFVPAQFTRAMEQYTENYCWVQNTYWIPFQAKALAQDLIPHRLDDRERRQIGYYQWVPFVLAVAALMFHIPSSIWRMLSNQSGLNASLVLQLACQEQNVDPLVRNKTIDILARHIDDALMYQREHGATKKNIYIFAVIRIGKFYGAYVATVYVFIKTLHLCNVILQFLLLNSFLETADYPLFGAHVLYDLLLVRNSMQLFLNSYYTEEDPGAAQMEYEYHSLQ
;
A
#
# COMPACT_ATOMS: atom_id res chain seq x y z
N LEU A 1 -8.68 -8.55 -5.41
CA LEU A 1 -9.64 -8.47 -4.29
C LEU A 1 -8.93 -8.39 -2.95
N TYR A 2 -8.08 -9.36 -2.57
CA TYR A 2 -7.37 -9.39 -1.28
C TYR A 2 -6.68 -8.08 -0.90
N THR A 3 -5.86 -7.49 -1.78
CA THR A 3 -5.17 -6.21 -1.52
C THR A 3 -6.13 -5.06 -1.23
N SER A 4 -7.25 -4.98 -1.96
CA SER A 4 -8.28 -3.94 -1.74
C SER A 4 -8.95 -4.12 -0.37
N THR A 5 -9.29 -5.36 0.00
CA THR A 5 -9.86 -5.67 1.32
C THR A 5 -8.87 -5.38 2.45
N MET A 6 -7.59 -5.73 2.29
CA MET A 6 -6.56 -5.42 3.29
C MET A 6 -6.37 -3.91 3.46
N MET A 7 -6.29 -3.15 2.36
CA MET A 7 -6.18 -1.69 2.42
C MET A 7 -7.41 -1.06 3.08
N LEU A 8 -8.61 -1.57 2.79
CA LEU A 8 -9.84 -1.12 3.45
C LEU A 8 -9.83 -1.41 4.96
N MET A 9 -9.37 -2.59 5.37
CA MET A 9 -9.23 -2.93 6.79
C MET A 9 -8.26 -1.99 7.51
N PHE A 10 -7.12 -1.68 6.90
CA PHE A 10 -6.18 -0.71 7.47
C PHE A 10 -6.75 0.70 7.51
N ALA A 11 -7.47 1.14 6.48
CA ALA A 11 -8.15 2.43 6.48
C ALA A 11 -9.14 2.55 7.65
N ILE A 12 -9.93 1.49 7.91
CA ILE A 12 -10.89 1.44 9.01
C ILE A 12 -10.17 1.46 10.37
N LEU A 13 -9.12 0.65 10.54
CA LEU A 13 -8.34 0.58 11.79
C LEU A 13 -7.69 1.92 12.11
N VAL A 14 -7.03 2.54 11.14
CA VAL A 14 -6.36 3.83 11.30
C VAL A 14 -7.38 4.92 11.63
N SER A 15 -8.52 4.93 10.93
CA SER A 15 -9.62 5.87 11.22
C SER A 15 -10.16 5.68 12.63
N ALA A 16 -10.38 4.44 13.07
CA ALA A 16 -10.84 4.16 14.44
C ALA A 16 -9.85 4.72 15.47
N LYS A 17 -8.55 4.53 15.27
CA LYS A 17 -7.52 5.06 16.16
C LYS A 17 -7.48 6.60 16.17
N GLN A 18 -7.72 7.24 15.03
CA GLN A 18 -7.62 8.69 14.88
C GLN A 18 -8.88 9.46 15.31
N TYR A 19 -10.08 8.90 15.12
CA TYR A 19 -11.34 9.59 15.42
C TYR A 19 -11.95 9.20 16.77
N VAL A 20 -11.69 7.98 17.26
CA VAL A 20 -12.25 7.50 18.54
C VAL A 20 -11.22 7.56 19.67
N GLY A 21 -9.93 7.44 19.34
CA GLY A 21 -8.83 7.54 20.30
C GLY A 21 -8.22 8.94 20.39
N HIS A 22 -7.13 9.05 21.16
CA HIS A 22 -6.28 10.23 21.21
C HIS A 22 -5.20 10.12 20.13
N PRO A 23 -5.25 10.92 19.05
CA PRO A 23 -4.29 10.80 17.95
C PRO A 23 -2.89 11.31 18.34
N ILE A 24 -2.82 12.22 19.31
CA ILE A 24 -1.60 12.79 19.88
C ILE A 24 -1.80 13.07 21.37
N GLU A 25 -0.74 12.86 22.15
CA GLU A 25 -0.68 13.15 23.58
C GLU A 25 0.39 14.23 23.79
N CYS A 26 0.04 15.28 24.51
CA CYS A 26 0.92 16.44 24.66
C CYS A 26 1.50 16.53 26.08
N PHE A 27 2.79 16.80 26.19
CA PHE A 27 3.39 17.12 27.48
C PHE A 27 3.03 18.56 27.88
N VAL A 28 1.96 18.70 28.67
CA VAL A 28 1.43 19.99 29.13
C VAL A 28 1.90 20.34 30.56
N PRO A 29 1.90 21.63 30.95
CA PRO A 29 2.28 22.04 32.31
C PRO A 29 1.33 21.48 33.38
N ALA A 30 1.86 21.19 34.56
CA ALA A 30 1.11 20.55 35.66
C ALA A 30 -0.10 21.35 36.18
N GLN A 31 -0.15 22.66 35.94
CA GLN A 31 -1.28 23.52 36.31
C GLN A 31 -2.49 23.41 35.36
N PHE A 32 -2.39 22.68 34.25
CA PHE A 32 -3.49 22.54 33.30
C PHE A 32 -4.57 21.59 33.85
N THR A 33 -5.83 21.99 33.66
CA THR A 33 -6.96 21.10 33.89
C THR A 33 -7.11 20.10 32.75
N ARG A 34 -7.80 18.97 32.96
CA ARG A 34 -8.06 17.97 31.91
C ARG A 34 -8.71 18.56 30.65
N ALA A 35 -9.59 19.55 30.80
CA ALA A 35 -10.22 20.21 29.66
C ALA A 35 -9.21 21.07 28.85
N MET A 36 -8.23 21.68 29.51
CA MET A 36 -7.16 22.45 28.85
C MET A 36 -6.17 21.54 28.14
N GLU A 37 -5.86 20.37 28.72
CA GLU A 37 -5.07 19.32 28.11
C GLU A 37 -5.74 18.82 26.81
N GLN A 38 -7.00 18.41 26.88
CA GLN A 38 -7.77 18.00 25.69
C GLN A 38 -7.87 19.10 24.62
N TYR A 39 -8.03 20.37 25.02
CA TYR A 39 -7.99 21.48 24.07
C TYR A 39 -6.63 21.60 23.39
N THR A 40 -5.55 21.47 24.17
CA THR A 40 -4.17 21.57 23.67
C THR A 40 -3.86 20.44 22.71
N GLU A 41 -4.24 19.21 23.03
CA GLU A 41 -4.09 18.05 22.14
C GLU A 41 -4.83 18.23 20.82
N ASN A 42 -6.09 18.65 20.88
CA ASN A 42 -6.88 18.91 19.68
C ASN A 42 -6.26 20.05 18.84
N TYR A 43 -5.79 21.11 19.50
CA TYR A 43 -5.13 22.22 18.83
C TYR A 43 -3.82 21.76 18.16
N CYS A 44 -2.98 21.00 18.86
CA CYS A 44 -1.73 20.44 18.34
C CYS A 44 -1.94 19.35 17.28
N TRP A 45 -3.09 18.68 17.27
CA TRP A 45 -3.43 17.73 16.22
C TRP A 45 -3.86 18.44 14.95
N VAL A 46 -4.69 19.47 15.04
CA VAL A 46 -5.21 20.23 13.89
C VAL A 46 -4.12 21.13 13.30
N GLN A 47 -3.31 21.76 14.15
CA GLN A 47 -2.11 22.48 13.74
C GLN A 47 -1.00 21.49 13.40
N ASN A 48 -0.37 21.65 12.23
CA ASN A 48 0.74 20.78 11.87
C ASN A 48 1.88 20.86 12.90
N THR A 49 2.53 19.72 13.15
CA THR A 49 3.68 19.62 14.06
C THR A 49 4.98 19.62 13.27
N TYR A 50 6.12 19.89 13.91
CA TYR A 50 7.43 19.82 13.28
C TYR A 50 8.43 19.22 14.27
N TRP A 51 9.43 18.51 13.75
CA TRP A 51 10.43 17.84 14.56
C TRP A 51 11.69 18.70 14.76
N ILE A 52 12.28 18.64 15.96
CA ILE A 52 13.55 19.28 16.31
C ILE A 52 14.46 18.23 16.98
N PRO A 53 15.73 18.08 16.57
CA PRO A 53 16.65 17.16 17.21
C PRO A 53 16.94 17.55 18.66
N PHE A 54 16.84 16.59 19.59
CA PHE A 54 17.10 16.81 21.02
C PHE A 54 18.53 17.29 21.34
N GLN A 55 19.49 16.96 20.49
CA GLN A 55 20.90 17.37 20.63
C GLN A 55 21.09 18.87 20.43
N ALA A 56 20.17 19.52 19.70
CA ALA A 56 20.19 20.95 19.48
C ALA A 56 19.65 21.77 20.67
N LYS A 57 19.15 21.12 21.73
CA LYS A 57 18.67 21.82 22.93
C LYS A 57 19.81 22.50 23.72
N ALA A 58 21.05 22.01 23.58
CA ALA A 58 22.25 22.68 24.13
C ALA A 58 22.70 23.90 23.29
N LEU A 59 22.16 24.04 22.07
CA LEU A 59 22.37 25.15 21.13
C LEU A 59 21.02 25.86 20.85
N ALA A 60 20.13 25.91 21.84
CA ALA A 60 18.70 26.19 21.63
C ALA A 60 18.35 27.64 21.27
N GLN A 61 19.24 28.62 21.48
CA GLN A 61 18.91 30.03 21.22
C GLN A 61 18.81 30.32 19.71
N ASP A 62 19.55 29.60 18.86
CA ASP A 62 19.64 29.88 17.41
C ASP A 62 18.97 28.83 16.51
N LEU A 63 18.48 27.70 17.07
CA LEU A 63 17.99 26.56 16.26
C LEU A 63 16.45 26.43 16.17
N ILE A 64 15.68 27.17 16.97
CA ILE A 64 14.24 27.32 16.72
C ILE A 64 14.13 28.29 15.53
N PRO A 65 13.63 27.86 14.37
CA PRO A 65 13.61 28.73 13.20
C PRO A 65 12.80 30.00 13.51
N HIS A 66 13.48 31.14 13.60
CA HIS A 66 12.82 32.44 13.81
C HIS A 66 12.04 32.88 12.57
N ARG A 67 12.43 32.39 11.39
CA ARG A 67 11.70 32.57 10.14
C ARG A 67 10.56 31.55 10.04
N LEU A 68 9.36 32.06 9.82
CA LEU A 68 8.13 31.26 9.64
C LEU A 68 8.27 30.27 8.46
N ASP A 69 8.94 30.68 7.38
CA ASP A 69 9.12 29.88 6.16
C ASP A 69 9.85 28.54 6.40
N ASP A 70 10.86 28.53 7.28
CA ASP A 70 11.65 27.33 7.59
C ASP A 70 10.87 26.37 8.50
N ARG A 71 9.97 26.92 9.33
CA ARG A 71 9.08 26.13 10.17
C ARG A 71 7.99 25.46 9.34
N GLU A 72 7.42 26.16 8.37
CA GLU A 72 6.41 25.62 7.44
C GLU A 72 6.96 24.47 6.59
N ARG A 73 8.20 24.58 6.09
CA ARG A 73 8.84 23.51 5.30
C ARG A 73 9.08 22.21 6.07
N ARG A 74 9.14 22.26 7.41
CA ARG A 74 9.39 21.09 8.28
C ARG A 74 8.12 20.55 8.92
N GLN A 75 6.95 21.03 8.50
CA GLN A 75 5.67 20.59 9.04
C GLN A 75 5.30 19.18 8.58
N ILE A 76 4.83 18.39 9.53
CA ILE A 76 4.40 17.01 9.37
C ILE A 76 2.88 16.98 9.45
N GLY A 77 2.21 17.08 8.30
CA GLY A 77 0.74 17.09 8.19
C GLY A 77 0.13 15.82 7.60
N TYR A 78 0.93 14.89 7.08
CA TYR A 78 0.40 13.73 6.34
C TYR A 78 -0.41 12.77 7.22
N TYR A 79 -0.16 12.69 8.53
CA TYR A 79 -0.86 11.78 9.45
C TYR A 79 -2.38 11.93 9.42
N GLN A 80 -2.87 13.17 9.27
CA GLN A 80 -4.30 13.47 9.17
C GLN A 80 -4.94 12.88 7.91
N TRP A 81 -4.17 12.75 6.83
CA TRP A 81 -4.66 12.36 5.50
C TRP A 81 -4.52 10.86 5.21
N VAL A 82 -3.71 10.13 5.98
CA VAL A 82 -3.50 8.68 5.86
C VAL A 82 -4.80 7.88 5.68
N PRO A 83 -5.85 8.02 6.51
CA PRO A 83 -7.07 7.20 6.38
C PRO A 83 -7.78 7.43 5.04
N PHE A 84 -7.80 8.67 4.55
CA PHE A 84 -8.43 9.02 3.28
C PHE A 84 -7.62 8.47 2.09
N VAL A 85 -6.30 8.60 2.13
CA VAL A 85 -5.41 8.05 1.10
C VAL A 85 -5.56 6.53 1.03
N LEU A 86 -5.59 5.83 2.17
CA LEU A 86 -5.79 4.38 2.22
C LEU A 86 -7.18 3.96 1.68
N ALA A 87 -8.23 4.72 1.97
CA ALA A 87 -9.56 4.47 1.43
C ALA A 87 -9.60 4.65 -0.11
N VAL A 88 -8.99 5.72 -0.63
CA VAL A 88 -8.85 5.94 -2.07
C VAL A 88 -8.02 4.84 -2.72
N ALA A 89 -6.93 4.41 -2.08
CA ALA A 89 -6.11 3.30 -2.54
C ALA A 89 -6.92 1.99 -2.64
N ALA A 90 -7.73 1.68 -1.62
CA ALA A 90 -8.60 0.52 -1.61
C ALA A 90 -9.61 0.54 -2.78
N LEU A 91 -10.21 1.70 -3.05
CA LEU A 91 -11.13 1.89 -4.18
C LEU A 91 -10.41 1.71 -5.53
N MET A 92 -9.25 2.35 -5.70
CA MET A 92 -8.45 2.25 -6.93
C MET A 92 -8.01 0.80 -7.24
N PHE A 93 -7.63 0.01 -6.23
CA PHE A 93 -7.37 -1.42 -6.40
C PHE A 93 -8.61 -2.25 -6.76
N HIS A 94 -9.81 -1.76 -6.44
CA HIS A 94 -11.06 -2.43 -6.78
C HIS A 94 -11.53 -2.13 -8.22
N ILE A 95 -11.22 -0.95 -8.76
CA ILE A 95 -11.66 -0.48 -10.09
C ILE A 95 -11.36 -1.50 -11.20
N PRO A 96 -10.13 -2.03 -11.37
CA PRO A 96 -9.83 -2.96 -12.45
C PRO A 96 -10.66 -4.25 -12.41
N SER A 97 -10.96 -4.75 -11.20
CA SER A 97 -11.80 -5.94 -11.01
C SER A 97 -13.28 -5.66 -11.34
N SER A 98 -13.78 -4.48 -10.98
CA SER A 98 -15.13 -4.04 -11.37
C SER A 98 -15.27 -3.90 -12.88
N ILE A 99 -14.27 -3.29 -13.55
CA ILE A 99 -14.29 -3.12 -15.01
C ILE A 99 -14.25 -4.48 -15.71
N TRP A 100 -13.44 -5.44 -15.21
CA TRP A 100 -13.45 -6.81 -15.73
C TRP A 100 -14.85 -7.44 -15.67
N ARG A 101 -15.53 -7.41 -14.52
CA ARG A 101 -16.89 -7.98 -14.37
C ARG A 101 -17.90 -7.31 -15.31
N MET A 102 -17.81 -6.00 -15.47
CA MET A 102 -18.70 -5.25 -16.36
C MET A 102 -18.47 -5.63 -17.83
N LEU A 103 -17.21 -5.69 -18.27
CA LEU A 103 -16.86 -5.99 -19.67
C LEU A 103 -16.99 -7.48 -20.01
N SER A 104 -16.67 -8.38 -19.08
CA SER A 104 -16.81 -9.83 -19.29
C SER A 104 -18.27 -10.23 -19.52
N ASN A 105 -19.20 -9.62 -18.80
CA ASN A 105 -20.63 -9.89 -18.96
C ASN A 105 -21.16 -9.42 -20.33
N GLN A 106 -20.56 -8.38 -20.91
CA GLN A 106 -20.92 -7.92 -22.25
C GLN A 106 -20.38 -8.82 -23.38
N SER A 107 -19.48 -9.75 -23.05
CA SER A 107 -18.92 -10.67 -24.04
C SER A 107 -19.90 -11.77 -24.46
N GLY A 108 -20.94 -12.05 -23.67
CA GLY A 108 -21.81 -13.20 -23.88
C GLY A 108 -21.17 -14.55 -23.50
N LEU A 109 -19.86 -14.56 -23.19
CA LEU A 109 -19.12 -15.73 -22.75
C LEU A 109 -18.86 -15.65 -21.24
N ASN A 110 -19.55 -16.50 -20.48
CA ASN A 110 -19.33 -16.62 -19.04
C ASN A 110 -18.06 -17.43 -18.76
N ALA A 111 -16.89 -16.80 -18.83
CA ALA A 111 -15.60 -17.45 -18.60
C ALA A 111 -15.55 -18.22 -17.26
N SER A 112 -16.21 -17.71 -16.21
CA SER A 112 -16.31 -18.39 -14.91
C SER A 112 -17.10 -19.69 -14.98
N LEU A 113 -18.19 -19.73 -15.75
CA LEU A 113 -19.02 -20.93 -15.93
C LEU A 113 -18.26 -21.98 -16.76
N VAL A 114 -17.62 -21.53 -17.84
CA VAL A 114 -16.75 -22.37 -18.67
C VAL A 114 -15.66 -23.03 -17.82
N LEU A 115 -15.00 -22.26 -16.96
CA LEU A 115 -13.97 -22.78 -16.06
C LEU A 115 -14.53 -23.76 -15.03
N GLN A 116 -15.70 -23.46 -14.46
CA GLN A 116 -16.36 -24.36 -13.50
C GLN A 116 -16.73 -25.70 -14.12
N LEU A 117 -17.33 -25.70 -15.32
CA LEU A 117 -17.68 -26.91 -16.04
C LEU A 117 -16.43 -27.70 -16.48
N ALA A 118 -15.37 -27.02 -16.88
CA ALA A 118 -14.11 -27.66 -17.28
C ALA A 118 -13.37 -28.28 -16.07
N CYS A 119 -13.40 -27.64 -14.91
CA CYS A 119 -12.71 -28.09 -13.70
C CYS A 119 -13.56 -29.00 -12.79
N GLN A 120 -14.73 -29.46 -13.25
CA GLN A 120 -15.60 -30.32 -12.46
C GLN A 120 -14.99 -31.72 -12.25
N GLU A 121 -15.09 -32.26 -11.03
CA GLU A 121 -14.51 -33.56 -10.65
C GLU A 121 -15.07 -34.75 -11.45
N GLN A 122 -16.30 -34.61 -11.98
CA GLN A 122 -16.94 -35.63 -12.82
C GLN A 122 -16.26 -35.81 -14.19
N ASN A 123 -15.40 -34.86 -14.61
CA ASN A 123 -14.66 -34.95 -15.87
C ASN A 123 -13.49 -35.95 -15.84
N VAL A 124 -13.30 -36.67 -14.72
CA VAL A 124 -12.37 -37.81 -14.63
C VAL A 124 -12.88 -38.99 -15.48
N ASP A 125 -14.19 -39.18 -15.56
CA ASP A 125 -14.79 -40.20 -16.43
C ASP A 125 -14.70 -39.75 -17.91
N PRO A 126 -14.09 -40.56 -18.80
CA PRO A 126 -13.93 -40.20 -20.22
C PRO A 126 -15.27 -39.98 -20.95
N LEU A 127 -16.35 -40.68 -20.57
CA LEU A 127 -17.67 -40.55 -21.19
C LEU A 127 -18.32 -39.21 -20.81
N VAL A 128 -18.21 -38.80 -19.55
CA VAL A 128 -18.72 -37.52 -19.05
C VAL A 128 -17.89 -36.37 -19.63
N ARG A 129 -16.56 -36.50 -19.60
CA ARG A 129 -15.63 -35.50 -20.16
C ARG A 129 -15.93 -35.18 -21.62
N ASN A 130 -16.15 -36.19 -22.47
CA ASN A 130 -16.42 -35.96 -23.89
C ASN A 130 -17.74 -35.21 -24.12
N LYS A 131 -18.77 -35.48 -23.29
CA LYS A 131 -20.03 -34.72 -23.32
C LYS A 131 -19.82 -33.28 -22.85
N THR A 132 -19.06 -33.07 -21.76
CA THR A 132 -18.72 -31.74 -21.26
C THR A 132 -17.95 -30.92 -22.30
N ILE A 133 -16.99 -31.54 -22.98
CA ILE A 133 -16.21 -30.90 -24.06
C ILE A 133 -17.14 -30.49 -25.22
N ASP A 134 -18.06 -31.35 -25.64
CA ASP A 134 -19.01 -31.03 -26.72
C ASP A 134 -19.94 -29.86 -26.35
N ILE A 135 -20.50 -29.86 -25.14
CA ILE A 135 -21.32 -28.75 -24.63
C ILE A 135 -20.49 -27.45 -24.58
N LEU A 136 -19.25 -27.55 -24.08
CA LEU A 136 -18.39 -26.39 -23.92
C LEU A 136 -17.95 -25.82 -25.27
N ALA A 137 -17.59 -26.69 -26.23
CA ALA A 137 -17.20 -26.30 -27.57
C ALA A 137 -18.34 -25.56 -28.27
N ARG A 138 -19.58 -26.07 -28.19
CA ARG A 138 -20.76 -25.39 -28.75
C ARG A 138 -21.01 -24.03 -28.08
N HIS A 139 -20.92 -23.96 -26.76
CA HIS A 139 -21.12 -22.69 -26.05
C HIS A 139 -20.08 -21.63 -26.43
N ILE A 140 -18.81 -22.02 -26.59
CA ILE A 140 -17.74 -21.12 -27.02
C ILE A 140 -17.96 -20.70 -28.49
N ASP A 141 -18.31 -21.63 -29.36
CA ASP A 141 -18.56 -21.37 -30.79
C ASP A 141 -19.73 -20.41 -30.99
N ASP A 142 -20.87 -20.66 -30.33
CA ASP A 142 -22.04 -19.79 -30.33
C ASP A 142 -21.70 -18.38 -29.82
N ALA A 143 -20.91 -18.30 -28.74
CA ALA A 143 -20.49 -17.03 -28.17
C ALA A 143 -19.57 -16.27 -29.14
N LEU A 144 -18.58 -16.93 -29.74
CA LEU A 144 -17.66 -16.32 -30.72
C LEU A 144 -18.41 -15.85 -31.98
N MET A 145 -19.39 -16.64 -32.44
CA MET A 145 -20.23 -16.28 -33.59
C MET A 145 -21.08 -15.04 -33.28
N TYR A 146 -21.71 -15.00 -32.10
CA TYR A 146 -22.42 -13.82 -31.60
C TYR A 146 -21.52 -12.58 -31.55
N GLN A 147 -20.27 -12.71 -31.08
CA GLN A 147 -19.32 -11.60 -31.02
C GLN A 147 -18.95 -11.06 -32.40
N ARG A 148 -18.74 -11.95 -33.38
CA ARG A 148 -18.37 -11.60 -34.76
C ARG A 148 -19.48 -10.83 -35.45
N GLU A 149 -20.73 -11.27 -35.31
CA GLU A 149 -21.89 -10.61 -35.91
C GLU A 149 -22.25 -9.28 -35.23
N HIS A 150 -22.23 -9.23 -33.89
CA HIS A 150 -22.53 -7.98 -33.17
C HIS A 150 -21.40 -6.94 -33.26
N GLY A 151 -20.16 -7.37 -33.51
CA GLY A 151 -19.01 -6.49 -33.71
C GLY A 151 -19.08 -5.64 -35.00
N ALA A 152 -19.72 -6.17 -36.05
CA ALA A 152 -19.83 -5.49 -37.35
C ALA A 152 -20.96 -4.44 -37.38
N THR A 153 -22.02 -4.61 -36.59
CA THR A 153 -23.31 -3.94 -36.84
C THR A 153 -23.56 -2.71 -35.96
N LYS A 154 -22.97 -2.61 -34.75
CA LYS A 154 -23.21 -1.45 -33.85
C LYS A 154 -22.03 -0.46 -33.86
N LYS A 155 -22.17 0.63 -34.62
CA LYS A 155 -21.45 1.90 -34.41
C LYS A 155 -21.95 2.55 -33.10
N ASN A 156 -21.50 2.07 -31.94
CA ASN A 156 -21.76 2.74 -30.67
C ASN A 156 -20.48 3.08 -29.90
N ILE A 157 -20.60 4.19 -29.17
CA ILE A 157 -19.59 5.01 -28.50
C ILE A 157 -18.89 4.22 -27.40
N TYR A 158 -17.80 3.55 -27.72
CA TYR A 158 -16.88 3.03 -26.72
C TYR A 158 -15.71 4.00 -26.58
N ILE A 159 -15.56 4.56 -25.37
CA ILE A 159 -14.55 5.58 -25.02
C ILE A 159 -13.11 5.10 -25.29
N PHE A 160 -12.86 3.79 -25.18
CA PHE A 160 -11.53 3.21 -25.32
C PHE A 160 -11.33 2.54 -26.68
N ALA A 161 -10.45 3.13 -27.49
CA ALA A 161 -10.08 2.63 -28.83
C ALA A 161 -9.63 1.15 -28.83
N VAL A 162 -9.01 0.68 -27.74
CA VAL A 162 -8.54 -0.70 -27.56
C VAL A 162 -9.69 -1.73 -27.65
N ILE A 163 -10.86 -1.40 -27.08
CA ILE A 163 -12.04 -2.27 -27.09
C ILE A 163 -12.63 -2.38 -28.51
N ARG A 164 -12.45 -1.34 -29.33
CA ARG A 164 -12.90 -1.31 -30.73
C ARG A 164 -12.07 -2.26 -31.61
N ILE A 165 -10.75 -2.31 -31.39
CA ILE A 165 -9.83 -3.19 -32.14
C ILE A 165 -10.10 -4.66 -31.83
N GLY A 166 -10.31 -5.00 -30.55
CA GLY A 166 -10.57 -6.38 -30.12
C GLY A 166 -11.83 -7.00 -30.74
N LYS A 167 -12.88 -6.20 -30.99
CA LYS A 167 -14.10 -6.66 -31.69
C LYS A 167 -13.88 -6.91 -33.18
N PHE A 168 -12.97 -6.18 -33.83
CA PHE A 168 -12.73 -6.32 -35.27
C PHE A 168 -12.04 -7.64 -35.63
N TYR A 169 -11.17 -8.15 -34.75
CA TYR A 169 -10.42 -9.40 -34.96
C TYR A 169 -11.10 -10.66 -34.36
N GLY A 170 -12.32 -10.56 -33.80
CA GLY A 170 -12.97 -11.68 -33.11
C GLY A 170 -12.29 -12.10 -31.80
N ALA A 171 -11.34 -11.31 -31.29
CA ALA A 171 -10.53 -11.59 -30.10
C ALA A 171 -10.87 -10.63 -28.93
N TYR A 172 -12.16 -10.31 -28.75
CA TYR A 172 -12.61 -9.33 -27.77
C TYR A 172 -12.24 -9.73 -26.33
N VAL A 173 -12.50 -10.99 -25.94
CA VAL A 173 -12.21 -11.46 -24.57
C VAL A 173 -10.71 -11.36 -24.27
N ALA A 174 -9.85 -11.77 -25.20
CA ALA A 174 -8.40 -11.67 -25.07
C ALA A 174 -7.93 -10.21 -24.95
N THR A 175 -8.49 -9.32 -25.77
CA THR A 175 -8.17 -7.89 -25.76
C THR A 175 -8.59 -7.22 -24.45
N VAL A 176 -9.80 -7.52 -23.96
CA VAL A 176 -10.29 -7.02 -22.67
C VAL A 176 -9.42 -7.55 -21.52
N TYR A 177 -9.02 -8.82 -21.58
CA TYR A 177 -8.14 -9.41 -20.56
C TYR A 177 -6.79 -8.69 -20.48
N VAL A 178 -6.12 -8.49 -21.62
CA VAL A 178 -4.85 -7.75 -21.69
C VAL A 178 -5.02 -6.32 -21.19
N PHE A 179 -6.08 -5.64 -21.61
CA PHE A 179 -6.40 -4.29 -21.14
C PHE A 179 -6.54 -4.22 -19.60
N ILE A 180 -7.28 -5.16 -19.00
CA ILE A 180 -7.43 -5.23 -17.55
C ILE A 180 -6.09 -5.51 -16.85
N LYS A 181 -5.23 -6.36 -17.42
CA LYS A 181 -3.89 -6.63 -16.87
C LYS A 181 -3.01 -5.38 -16.91
N THR A 182 -3.01 -4.65 -18.02
CA THR A 182 -2.33 -3.35 -18.12
C THR A 182 -2.87 -2.36 -17.11
N LEU A 183 -4.20 -2.30 -16.92
CA LEU A 183 -4.81 -1.41 -15.93
C LEU A 183 -4.38 -1.77 -14.50
N HIS A 184 -4.27 -3.05 -14.14
CA HIS A 184 -3.72 -3.46 -12.85
C HIS A 184 -2.26 -3.01 -12.68
N LEU A 185 -1.43 -3.20 -13.71
CA LEU A 185 -0.03 -2.79 -13.69
C LEU A 185 0.11 -1.27 -13.50
N CYS A 186 -0.62 -0.48 -14.31
CA CYS A 186 -0.65 0.98 -14.17
C CYS A 186 -1.16 1.41 -12.79
N ASN A 187 -2.16 0.72 -12.24
CA ASN A 187 -2.66 1.02 -10.91
C ASN A 187 -1.60 0.77 -9.83
N VAL A 188 -0.85 -0.34 -9.89
CA VAL A 188 0.24 -0.60 -8.94
C VAL A 188 1.33 0.48 -9.03
N ILE A 189 1.72 0.88 -10.24
CA ILE A 189 2.72 1.93 -10.45
C ILE A 189 2.21 3.27 -9.89
N LEU A 190 0.97 3.64 -10.20
CA LEU A 190 0.37 4.88 -9.71
C LEU A 190 0.25 4.90 -8.18
N GLN A 191 -0.17 3.80 -7.56
CA GLN A 191 -0.23 3.68 -6.10
C GLN A 191 1.14 3.83 -5.45
N PHE A 192 2.17 3.25 -6.07
CA PHE A 192 3.55 3.41 -5.60
C PHE A 192 4.01 4.88 -5.68
N LEU A 193 3.76 5.56 -6.80
CA LEU A 193 4.10 6.97 -6.98
C LEU A 193 3.31 7.88 -6.03
N LEU A 194 2.01 7.62 -5.85
CA LEU A 194 1.16 8.37 -4.92
C LEU A 194 1.67 8.23 -3.48
N LEU A 195 2.03 7.02 -3.05
CA LEU A 195 2.55 6.80 -1.71
C LEU A 195 3.90 7.50 -1.53
N ASN A 196 4.80 7.42 -2.51
CA ASN A 196 6.10 8.09 -2.43
C ASN A 196 5.95 9.62 -2.41
N SER A 197 5.02 10.17 -3.21
CA SER A 197 4.70 11.60 -3.19
C SER A 197 4.03 12.04 -1.89
N PHE A 198 3.20 11.19 -1.29
CA PHE A 198 2.45 11.52 -0.07
C PHE A 198 3.33 11.58 1.18
N LEU A 199 4.39 10.77 1.24
CA LEU A 199 5.33 10.78 2.36
C LEU A 199 6.40 11.87 2.25
N GLU A 200 6.41 12.63 1.14
CA GLU A 200 7.18 13.85 0.86
C GLU A 200 8.39 14.09 1.79
N THR A 201 9.35 13.17 1.75
CA THR A 201 10.70 13.43 2.24
C THR A 201 11.49 13.81 0.99
N ALA A 202 11.76 15.10 0.82
CA ALA A 202 12.25 15.73 -0.40
C ALA A 202 13.58 15.17 -0.97
N ASP A 203 14.21 14.21 -0.31
CA ASP A 203 15.57 13.77 -0.63
C ASP A 203 15.67 12.36 -1.24
N TYR A 204 14.59 11.56 -1.28
CA TYR A 204 14.70 10.13 -1.68
C TYR A 204 13.60 9.62 -2.62
N PRO A 205 13.96 9.03 -3.80
CA PRO A 205 13.00 8.48 -4.76
C PRO A 205 12.40 7.12 -4.35
N LEU A 206 12.98 6.45 -3.34
CA LEU A 206 12.56 5.14 -2.83
C LEU A 206 12.51 5.18 -1.30
N PHE A 207 11.49 5.83 -0.74
CA PHE A 207 11.35 5.98 0.71
C PHE A 207 11.53 4.65 1.48
N GLY A 208 10.84 3.58 1.06
CA GLY A 208 10.90 2.30 1.77
C GLY A 208 12.26 1.60 1.74
N ALA A 209 13.00 1.71 0.64
CA ALA A 209 14.33 1.10 0.54
C ALA A 209 15.36 1.87 1.38
N HIS A 210 15.24 3.20 1.41
CA HIS A 210 16.09 4.05 2.22
C HIS A 210 15.86 3.82 3.72
N VAL A 211 14.60 3.79 4.17
CA VAL A 211 14.27 3.47 5.57
C VAL A 211 14.80 2.09 5.96
N LEU A 212 14.69 1.10 5.08
CA LEU A 212 15.25 -0.24 5.36
C LEU A 212 16.78 -0.21 5.45
N TYR A 213 17.44 0.53 4.55
CA TYR A 213 18.89 0.72 4.59
C TYR A 213 19.34 1.40 5.88
N ASP A 214 18.68 2.48 6.28
CA ASP A 214 18.96 3.20 7.52
C ASP A 214 18.72 2.33 8.74
N LEU A 215 17.63 1.56 8.79
CA LEU A 215 17.37 0.62 9.90
C LEU A 215 18.44 -0.47 10.00
N LEU A 216 18.91 -0.99 8.86
CA LEU A 216 19.98 -2.00 8.84
C LEU A 216 21.33 -1.39 9.26
N LEU A 217 21.61 -0.17 8.81
CA LEU A 217 22.86 0.52 9.12
C LEU A 217 22.90 1.01 10.57
N VAL A 218 21.77 1.52 11.10
CA VAL A 218 21.58 1.88 12.51
C VAL A 218 21.64 0.65 13.41
N ARG A 219 21.09 -0.50 13.00
CA ARG A 219 21.26 -1.75 13.76
C ARG A 219 22.73 -2.13 13.87
N ASN A 220 23.47 -2.07 12.76
CA ASN A 220 24.89 -2.40 12.75
C ASN A 220 25.72 -1.41 13.58
N SER A 221 25.42 -0.10 13.53
CA SER A 221 26.13 0.91 14.30
C SER A 221 25.78 0.92 15.79
N MET A 222 24.51 0.67 16.16
CA MET A 222 24.08 0.54 17.57
C MET A 222 24.69 -0.71 18.22
N GLN A 223 24.84 -1.80 17.47
CA GLN A 223 25.45 -3.03 17.96
C GLN A 223 26.98 -2.88 18.12
N LEU A 224 27.63 -2.07 17.26
CA LEU A 224 29.02 -1.66 17.44
C LEU A 224 29.20 -0.70 18.62
N PHE A 225 28.26 0.24 18.84
CA PHE A 225 28.27 1.14 20.00
C PHE A 225 28.03 0.42 21.32
N LEU A 226 27.12 -0.56 21.36
CA LEU A 226 26.91 -1.39 22.55
C LEU A 226 28.12 -2.28 22.83
N ASN A 227 28.74 -2.85 21.78
CA ASN A 227 29.99 -3.60 21.93
C ASN A 227 31.15 -2.70 22.36
N SER A 228 31.25 -1.46 21.87
CA SER A 228 32.31 -0.52 22.29
C SER A 228 32.10 -0.04 23.72
N TYR A 229 30.85 0.20 24.13
CA TYR A 229 30.50 0.60 25.49
C TYR A 229 30.74 -0.54 26.50
N TYR A 230 30.42 -1.80 26.16
CA TYR A 230 30.77 -2.96 26.99
C TYR A 230 32.28 -3.20 27.09
N THR A 231 33.06 -2.84 26.07
CA THR A 231 34.55 -2.91 26.14
C THR A 231 35.18 -1.74 26.90
N GLU A 232 34.50 -0.60 27.04
CA GLU A 232 35.00 0.55 27.83
C GLU A 232 34.65 0.45 29.32
N GLU A 233 33.54 -0.21 29.69
CA GLU A 233 33.13 -0.35 31.10
C GLU A 233 33.79 -1.52 31.85
N ASP A 234 34.57 -2.38 31.17
CA ASP A 234 35.27 -3.48 31.85
C ASP A 234 36.74 -3.69 31.44
N PRO A 235 37.64 -2.74 31.75
CA PRO A 235 39.07 -3.04 31.86
C PRO A 235 39.41 -3.86 33.12
N GLY A 236 38.43 -4.19 33.97
CA GLY A 236 38.62 -4.86 35.28
C GLY A 236 38.44 -6.38 35.27
N ALA A 237 37.62 -6.95 34.39
CA ALA A 237 37.37 -8.39 34.36
C ALA A 237 38.54 -9.21 33.79
N ALA A 238 39.34 -8.65 32.87
CA ALA A 238 40.51 -9.36 32.33
C ALA A 238 41.71 -9.39 33.29
N GLN A 239 41.73 -8.50 34.30
CA GLN A 239 42.83 -8.38 35.24
C GLN A 239 42.61 -9.19 36.52
N MET A 240 41.36 -9.48 36.90
CA MET A 240 41.04 -10.39 38.01
C MET A 240 41.34 -11.86 37.71
N GLU A 241 41.35 -12.29 36.43
CA GLU A 241 41.59 -13.68 36.07
C GLU A 241 43.09 -14.04 36.03
N TYR A 242 43.98 -13.06 35.87
CA TYR A 242 45.44 -13.25 35.98
C TYR A 242 45.94 -13.23 37.43
N GLU A 243 45.26 -12.52 38.33
CA GLU A 243 45.65 -12.45 39.75
C GLU A 243 45.26 -13.73 40.52
N TYR A 244 44.24 -14.46 40.08
CA TYR A 244 43.81 -15.75 40.67
C TYR A 244 44.65 -16.96 40.26
N HIS A 245 45.52 -16.84 39.25
CA HIS A 245 46.33 -17.97 38.76
C HIS A 245 47.83 -17.86 39.12
N SER A 246 48.24 -16.74 39.73
CA SER A 246 49.59 -16.50 40.28
C SER A 246 49.67 -16.69 41.81
N LEU A 247 48.52 -16.88 42.45
CA LEU A 247 48.32 -17.35 43.82
C LEU A 247 47.51 -18.64 43.68
N GLN A 248 48.10 -19.82 43.74
CA GLN A 248 48.09 -20.63 44.97
C GLN A 248 46.99 -20.28 45.96
#